data_AF-A0A925ADD3-F1
#
_entry.id   AF-A0A925ADD3-F1
#
_cell.length_a   1.000
_cell.length_b   1.000
_cell.length_c   1.000
_cell.angle_alpha   90.00
_cell.angle_beta   90.00
_cell.angle_gamma   90.00
#
_symmetry.space_group_name_H-M   'P 1'
#
loop_
_entity.id
_entity.type
_entity.pdbx_description
1 polymer ?
#
loop_
_entity_poly.entity_id
_entity_poly.type
_entity_poly.pdbx_seq_one_letter_code
_entity_poly.pdbx_strand_id
1 'polypeptide(L)'
;MKPIKFFFLSILAASALLFACKNTPKQSAASATSETTLPTPPPSPKPEVYLYGVAVDKLNLRDQSNKNGKVVIQFAEGDFVEGVGDVSANKEEVTLRNIPYNEPYFKVTSTTPEQHNGWAYSAALVPVYAGPRATSPDLGKLVQFSTFIKNLNVKKLDSGKKAWDYVSQNLSGAQGTMADASFILLERFLFRMETEGNFYEMTEKVKWQDADYEAIDKETFDMNKYPTTKSMAENGFRLETGEGMVFPVVDWAKLGAAFATKATPPMKTYIEQSILEQKEGMWDDGGIVIPLEQVADRAAWWEKFNDAHPFFVRNEETQNSQRSLLFMLICGADNTPVFTSENETVSEDFKKVWGYVQQKYAGTELGRSVKEMADLVAAEGGKRTKTVEALMKRYMTE
;
A
#
# COMPACT_ATOMS: atom_id res chain seq x y z
N MET A 1 20.97 26.52 -7.33
CA MET A 1 19.93 25.49 -7.59
C MET A 1 19.54 24.91 -6.24
N LYS A 2 18.36 25.25 -5.74
CA LYS A 2 17.86 24.81 -4.42
C LYS A 2 17.17 23.44 -4.58
N PRO A 3 17.35 22.49 -3.65
CA PRO A 3 16.63 21.23 -3.68
C PRO A 3 15.19 21.45 -3.21
N ILE A 4 14.22 21.15 -4.07
CA ILE A 4 12.80 21.08 -3.72
C ILE A 4 12.56 19.67 -3.18
N LYS A 5 12.06 19.58 -1.93
CA LYS A 5 11.76 18.33 -1.24
C LYS A 5 10.58 17.65 -1.94
N PHE A 6 10.78 16.44 -2.43
CA PHE A 6 9.71 15.56 -2.89
C PHE A 6 8.85 15.17 -1.68
N PHE A 7 7.56 15.47 -1.73
CA PHE A 7 6.58 14.97 -0.77
C PHE A 7 6.37 13.49 -1.10
N PHE A 8 7.08 12.63 -0.38
CA PHE A 8 6.71 11.23 -0.28
C PHE A 8 5.39 11.19 0.47
N LEU A 9 4.33 10.69 -0.16
CA LEU A 9 3.17 10.18 0.57
C LEU A 9 3.57 8.84 1.21
N SER A 10 4.49 8.96 2.16
CA SER A 10 4.73 7.99 3.22
C SER A 10 4.26 8.70 4.47
N ILE A 11 3.24 8.14 5.10
CA ILE A 11 2.63 8.61 6.34
C ILE A 11 3.75 8.93 7.35
N LEU A 12 3.98 10.21 7.61
CA LEU A 12 4.66 10.70 8.81
C LEU A 12 4.39 12.21 8.95
N ALA A 13 3.57 12.53 9.94
CA ALA A 13 3.21 13.89 10.33
C ALA A 13 4.43 14.70 10.79
N ALA A 14 4.49 15.98 10.39
CA ALA A 14 5.01 17.09 11.21
C ALA A 14 4.82 18.47 10.52
N SER A 15 3.84 19.22 11.03
CA SER A 15 3.82 20.67 11.27
C SER A 15 3.99 21.68 10.11
N ALA A 16 2.96 22.51 9.88
CA ALA A 16 3.00 23.97 10.04
C ALA A 16 1.60 24.64 9.92
N LEU A 17 1.37 25.63 10.77
CA LEU A 17 0.15 26.43 10.94
C LEU A 17 -0.19 27.35 9.75
N LEU A 18 -1.48 27.54 9.43
CA LEU A 18 -2.26 28.80 9.65
C LEU A 18 -3.54 28.90 8.78
N PHE A 19 -4.61 29.35 9.45
CA PHE A 19 -5.91 29.91 9.00
C PHE A 19 -7.03 28.99 8.49
N ALA A 20 -8.01 28.85 9.39
CA ALA A 20 -9.29 28.18 9.24
C ALA A 20 -10.33 28.99 8.44
N CYS A 21 -11.15 28.28 7.66
CA CYS A 21 -12.52 28.67 7.32
C CYS A 21 -13.46 27.51 7.66
N LYS A 22 -14.45 27.81 8.51
CA LYS A 22 -15.46 26.87 9.04
C LYS A 22 -16.35 26.35 7.91
N ASN A 23 -16.61 25.03 7.88
CA ASN A 23 -17.86 24.48 7.36
C ASN A 23 -18.24 23.21 8.12
N THR A 24 -19.49 23.16 8.58
CA THR A 24 -20.07 22.07 9.39
C THR A 24 -20.60 20.95 8.50
N PRO A 25 -20.22 19.67 8.69
CA PRO A 25 -20.87 18.57 8.02
C PRO A 25 -22.08 18.06 8.80
N LYS A 26 -23.13 17.73 8.06
CA LYS A 26 -24.43 17.25 8.52
C LYS A 26 -24.41 15.72 8.63
N GLN A 27 -24.78 15.20 9.79
CA GLN A 27 -24.83 13.79 10.14
C GLN A 27 -25.87 13.02 9.31
N SER A 28 -25.46 11.94 8.64
CA SER A 28 -26.36 10.95 8.03
C SER A 28 -26.31 9.65 8.85
N ALA A 29 -27.48 9.12 9.19
CA ALA A 29 -27.64 7.91 9.99
C ALA A 29 -27.50 6.66 9.12
N ALA A 30 -26.58 5.76 9.48
CA ALA A 30 -26.48 4.42 8.90
C ALA A 30 -27.02 3.37 9.89
N SER A 31 -27.97 2.57 9.40
CA SER A 31 -28.60 1.46 10.12
C SER A 31 -27.62 0.29 10.29
N ALA A 32 -27.44 -0.16 11.53
CA ALA A 32 -26.63 -1.32 11.87
C ALA A 32 -27.29 -2.62 11.38
N THR A 33 -26.57 -3.39 10.58
CA THR A 33 -26.92 -4.77 10.25
C THR A 33 -25.85 -5.66 10.86
N SER A 34 -26.26 -6.51 11.81
CA SER A 34 -25.37 -7.42 12.54
C SER A 34 -24.84 -8.51 11.61
N GLU A 35 -23.59 -8.40 11.17
CA GLU A 35 -22.90 -9.53 10.55
C GLU A 35 -22.51 -10.53 11.62
N THR A 36 -23.11 -11.71 11.50
CA THR A 36 -22.84 -12.88 12.35
C THR A 36 -21.44 -13.40 12.06
N THR A 37 -20.65 -13.64 13.11
CA THR A 37 -19.29 -14.16 13.06
C THR A 37 -19.23 -15.52 12.37
N LEU A 38 -18.97 -15.51 11.06
CA LEU A 38 -18.55 -16.71 10.33
C LEU A 38 -17.14 -17.11 10.78
N PRO A 39 -16.87 -18.40 11.00
CA PRO A 39 -15.53 -18.87 11.39
C PRO A 39 -14.52 -18.50 10.31
N THR A 40 -13.37 -17.96 10.73
CA THR A 40 -12.24 -17.63 9.84
C THR A 40 -11.77 -18.92 9.16
N PRO A 41 -11.62 -18.94 7.81
CA PRO A 41 -11.05 -20.10 7.13
C PRO A 41 -9.65 -20.40 7.67
N PRO A 42 -9.20 -21.68 7.65
CA PRO A 42 -7.88 -22.03 8.14
C PRO A 42 -6.80 -21.27 7.36
N PRO A 43 -5.70 -20.85 8.01
CA PRO A 43 -4.64 -20.09 7.37
C PRO A 43 -4.04 -20.88 6.20
N SER A 44 -3.68 -20.14 5.15
CA SER A 44 -3.03 -20.72 3.97
C SER A 44 -1.72 -21.45 4.37
N PRO A 45 -1.39 -22.61 3.77
CA PRO A 45 -0.18 -23.36 4.11
C PRO A 45 1.08 -22.55 3.81
N LYS A 46 2.17 -22.85 4.53
CA LYS A 46 3.48 -22.22 4.29
C LYS A 46 3.92 -22.45 2.83
N PRO A 47 4.39 -21.40 2.12
CA PRO A 47 4.90 -21.52 0.76
C PRO A 47 6.07 -22.51 0.65
N GLU A 48 6.07 -23.28 -0.44
CA GLU A 48 7.22 -24.09 -0.84
C GLU A 48 8.27 -23.24 -1.54
N VAL A 49 7.82 -22.21 -2.26
CA VAL A 49 8.67 -21.27 -2.99
C VAL A 49 8.10 -19.87 -2.92
N TYR A 50 9.00 -18.91 -2.77
CA TYR A 50 8.78 -17.50 -3.06
C TYR A 50 9.53 -17.16 -4.34
N LEU A 51 8.87 -16.47 -5.26
CA LEU A 51 9.51 -15.91 -6.46
C LEU A 51 9.60 -14.40 -6.30
N TYR A 52 10.79 -13.86 -6.53
CA TYR A 52 11.06 -12.44 -6.42
C TYR A 52 11.59 -11.88 -7.74
N GLY A 53 11.04 -10.74 -8.17
CA GLY A 53 11.63 -9.90 -9.20
C GLY A 53 12.68 -8.95 -8.60
N VAL A 54 13.82 -8.79 -9.28
CA VAL A 54 14.89 -7.87 -8.87
C VAL A 54 14.55 -6.45 -9.30
N ALA A 55 14.45 -5.50 -8.36
CA ALA A 55 14.01 -4.13 -8.62
C ALA A 55 15.13 -3.11 -8.84
N VAL A 56 16.39 -3.53 -8.73
CA VAL A 56 17.57 -2.66 -8.88
C VAL A 56 18.64 -3.34 -9.73
N ASP A 57 19.45 -2.54 -10.41
CA ASP A 57 20.58 -3.09 -11.16
C ASP A 57 21.75 -3.44 -10.23
N LYS A 58 22.52 -4.47 -10.59
CA LYS A 58 23.70 -4.96 -9.85
C LYS A 58 23.42 -5.33 -8.40
N LEU A 59 22.29 -5.98 -8.13
CA LEU A 59 21.97 -6.51 -6.81
C LEU A 59 22.97 -7.59 -6.43
N ASN A 60 23.76 -7.36 -5.38
CA ASN A 60 24.73 -8.35 -4.89
C ASN A 60 24.03 -9.52 -4.20
N LEU A 61 24.32 -10.73 -4.66
CA LEU A 61 24.13 -11.96 -3.89
C LEU A 61 25.40 -12.21 -3.06
N ARG A 62 25.26 -12.42 -1.75
CA ARG A 62 26.38 -12.59 -0.83
C ARG A 62 26.36 -13.94 -0.14
N ASP A 63 27.54 -14.44 0.26
CA ASP A 63 27.64 -15.67 1.05
C ASP A 63 27.18 -15.49 2.51
N GLN A 64 27.18 -14.26 3.01
CA GLN A 64 26.69 -13.86 4.33
C GLN A 64 25.64 -12.76 4.22
N SER A 65 24.73 -12.69 5.19
CA SER A 65 23.61 -11.74 5.24
C SER A 65 24.00 -10.32 5.64
N ASN A 66 25.14 -9.80 5.18
CA ASN A 66 25.62 -8.46 5.52
C ASN A 66 26.48 -7.88 4.39
N LYS A 67 26.69 -6.57 4.37
CA LYS A 67 27.52 -5.88 3.34
C LYS A 67 28.96 -6.36 3.23
N ASN A 68 29.52 -6.95 4.28
CA ASN A 68 30.90 -7.43 4.31
C ASN A 68 31.04 -8.85 3.74
N GLY A 69 29.93 -9.57 3.56
CA GLY A 69 29.90 -10.88 2.91
C GLY A 69 30.47 -10.81 1.49
N LYS A 70 31.16 -11.85 1.06
CA LYS A 70 31.74 -11.94 -0.28
C LYS A 70 30.61 -11.93 -1.31
N VAL A 71 30.75 -11.11 -2.36
CA VAL A 71 29.84 -11.13 -3.51
C VAL A 71 30.05 -12.44 -4.27
N VAL A 72 28.98 -13.22 -4.37
CA VAL A 72 28.91 -14.48 -5.14
C VAL A 72 28.65 -14.15 -6.61
N ILE A 73 27.61 -13.35 -6.87
CA ILE A 73 27.20 -12.87 -8.19
C ILE A 73 26.41 -11.56 -8.04
N GLN A 74 26.16 -10.87 -9.15
CA GLN A 74 25.25 -9.73 -9.22
C GLN A 74 24.08 -10.03 -10.16
N PHE A 75 22.87 -9.68 -9.74
CA PHE A 75 21.66 -9.74 -10.58
C PHE A 75 21.36 -8.38 -11.20
N ALA A 76 20.81 -8.39 -12.42
CA ALA A 76 20.35 -7.20 -13.09
C ALA A 76 18.91 -6.86 -12.65
N GLU A 77 18.50 -5.60 -12.78
CA GLU A 77 17.09 -5.24 -12.64
C GLU A 77 16.26 -6.08 -13.62
N GLY A 78 15.12 -6.59 -13.16
CA GLY A 78 14.23 -7.44 -13.93
C GLY A 78 14.57 -8.93 -13.97
N ASP A 79 15.70 -9.35 -13.39
CA ASP A 79 15.98 -10.76 -13.14
C ASP A 79 15.02 -11.35 -12.11
N PHE A 80 14.96 -12.68 -12.01
CA PHE A 80 14.17 -13.38 -11.00
C PHE A 80 15.03 -14.33 -10.16
N VAL A 81 14.71 -14.38 -8.88
CA VAL A 81 15.31 -15.28 -7.89
C VAL A 81 14.23 -15.98 -7.09
N GLU A 82 14.52 -17.18 -6.59
CA GLU A 82 13.61 -17.95 -5.75
C GLU A 82 14.13 -18.08 -4.32
N GLY A 83 13.25 -18.26 -3.34
CA GLY A 83 13.61 -18.55 -1.96
C GLY A 83 12.59 -19.43 -1.26
N VAL A 84 12.91 -19.86 -0.04
CA VAL A 84 12.03 -20.69 0.82
C VAL A 84 11.52 -19.94 2.06
N GLY A 85 11.71 -18.62 2.08
CA GLY A 85 11.27 -17.73 3.16
C GLY A 85 12.27 -17.54 4.30
N ASP A 86 13.54 -17.89 4.10
CA ASP A 86 14.60 -17.63 5.08
C ASP A 86 14.97 -16.14 5.09
N VAL A 87 14.85 -15.52 6.28
CA VAL A 87 15.13 -14.10 6.52
C VAL A 87 16.28 -13.98 7.53
N SER A 88 17.21 -13.05 7.30
CA SER A 88 18.32 -12.83 8.22
C SER A 88 17.88 -12.19 9.52
N ALA A 89 18.57 -12.51 10.63
CA ALA A 89 18.32 -11.88 11.92
C ALA A 89 18.76 -10.40 11.96
N ASN A 90 19.77 -10.04 11.19
CA ASN A 90 20.26 -8.66 11.10
C ASN A 90 19.55 -7.88 9.99
N LYS A 91 19.41 -6.57 10.20
CA LYS A 91 19.01 -5.58 9.20
C LYS A 91 20.17 -4.64 8.91
N GLU A 92 20.18 -4.03 7.74
CA GLU A 92 21.16 -2.99 7.40
C GLU A 92 20.50 -1.80 6.71
N GLU A 93 21.02 -0.61 6.96
CA GLU A 93 20.55 0.59 6.28
C GLU A 93 21.16 0.70 4.87
N VAL A 94 20.35 0.67 3.82
CA VAL A 94 20.78 0.85 2.43
C VAL A 94 19.90 1.89 1.75
N THR A 95 20.52 2.86 1.08
CA THR A 95 19.80 3.82 0.24
C THR A 95 19.57 3.23 -1.16
N LEU A 96 18.31 3.02 -1.53
CA LEU A 96 17.92 2.65 -2.89
C LEU A 96 17.14 3.83 -3.49
N ARG A 97 17.59 4.35 -4.63
CA ARG A 97 16.94 5.47 -5.34
C ARG A 97 16.66 6.69 -4.46
N ASN A 98 17.64 7.06 -3.62
CA ASN A 98 17.56 8.16 -2.64
C ASN A 98 16.58 7.94 -1.47
N ILE A 99 16.05 6.73 -1.31
CA ILE A 99 15.22 6.34 -0.17
C ILE A 99 16.04 5.44 0.76
N PRO A 100 16.23 5.80 2.04
CA PRO A 100 16.85 4.91 3.01
C PRO A 100 15.89 3.79 3.38
N TYR A 101 16.39 2.56 3.33
CA TYR A 101 15.70 1.36 3.81
C TYR A 101 16.51 0.76 4.94
N ASN A 102 15.86 0.23 5.98
CA ASN A 102 16.52 -0.56 7.02
C ASN A 102 15.90 -1.96 7.02
N GLU A 103 16.41 -2.82 6.14
CA GLU A 103 15.77 -4.09 5.81
C GLU A 103 16.71 -5.29 6.02
N PRO A 104 16.16 -6.51 6.20
CA PRO A 104 16.96 -7.71 6.30
C PRO A 104 17.46 -8.18 4.93
N TYR A 105 18.10 -9.34 4.94
CA TYR A 105 18.46 -10.10 3.75
C TYR A 105 17.56 -11.32 3.62
N PHE A 106 17.19 -11.66 2.40
CA PHE A 106 16.53 -12.92 2.07
C PHE A 106 17.53 -13.90 1.50
N LYS A 107 17.42 -15.16 1.92
CA LYS A 107 18.19 -16.24 1.30
C LYS A 107 17.50 -16.65 0.01
N VAL A 108 18.22 -16.53 -1.10
CA VAL A 108 17.69 -16.74 -2.45
C VAL A 108 18.64 -17.56 -3.31
N THR A 109 18.08 -18.14 -4.37
CA THR A 109 18.74 -18.93 -5.39
C THR A 109 18.44 -18.34 -6.76
N SER A 110 19.44 -18.26 -7.64
CA SER A 110 19.21 -17.83 -9.02
C SER A 110 18.31 -18.82 -9.78
N THR A 111 17.48 -18.29 -10.67
CA THR A 111 16.59 -19.08 -11.53
C THR A 111 17.24 -19.57 -12.82
N THR A 112 18.52 -19.23 -13.03
CA THR A 112 19.33 -19.65 -14.17
C THR A 112 19.74 -21.13 -14.06
N PRO A 113 20.13 -21.79 -15.17
CA PRO A 113 20.63 -23.17 -15.13
C PRO A 113 21.83 -23.36 -14.19
N GLU A 114 22.72 -22.37 -14.14
CA GLU A 114 23.74 -22.28 -13.10
C GLU A 114 23.11 -21.65 -11.84
N GLN A 115 22.98 -22.44 -10.78
CA GLN A 115 22.35 -22.01 -9.54
C GLN A 115 23.37 -21.45 -8.55
N HIS A 116 23.22 -20.17 -8.23
CA HIS A 116 23.96 -19.49 -7.16
C HIS A 116 23.04 -19.28 -5.96
N ASN A 117 23.52 -19.65 -4.78
CA ASN A 117 22.77 -19.55 -3.52
C ASN A 117 23.46 -18.53 -2.61
N GLY A 118 22.66 -17.70 -1.93
CA GLY A 118 23.21 -16.70 -1.01
C GLY A 118 22.14 -15.78 -0.43
N TRP A 119 22.58 -14.63 0.05
CA TRP A 119 21.77 -13.61 0.69
C TRP A 119 21.70 -12.35 -0.17
N ALA A 120 20.48 -11.89 -0.45
CA ALA A 120 20.21 -10.67 -1.19
C ALA A 120 19.43 -9.69 -0.29
N TYR A 121 19.74 -8.40 -0.40
CA TYR A 121 19.09 -7.37 0.40
C TYR A 121 17.60 -7.26 0.03
N SER A 122 16.69 -7.38 0.99
CA SER A 122 15.27 -7.63 0.68
C SER A 122 14.56 -6.44 0.04
N ALA A 123 14.91 -5.19 0.37
CA ALA A 123 14.29 -4.00 -0.25
C ALA A 123 14.53 -3.91 -1.77
N ALA A 124 15.50 -4.66 -2.29
CA ALA A 124 15.79 -4.75 -3.71
C ALA A 124 15.01 -5.87 -4.43
N LEU A 125 14.19 -6.62 -3.70
CA LEU A 125 13.38 -7.74 -4.19
C LEU A 125 11.90 -7.40 -4.11
N VAL A 126 11.14 -7.84 -5.11
CA VAL A 126 9.69 -7.68 -5.19
C VAL A 126 9.07 -9.06 -5.20
N PRO A 127 8.34 -9.46 -4.16
CA PRO A 127 7.59 -10.71 -4.19
C PRO A 127 6.56 -10.66 -5.32
N VAL A 128 6.60 -11.65 -6.21
CA VAL A 128 5.60 -11.80 -7.30
C VAL A 128 4.82 -13.10 -7.18
N TYR A 129 5.27 -14.03 -6.34
CA TYR A 129 4.56 -15.27 -6.03
C TYR A 129 5.02 -15.85 -4.69
N ALA A 130 4.08 -16.47 -3.97
CA ALA A 130 4.34 -17.26 -2.77
C ALA A 130 3.34 -18.42 -2.72
N GLY A 131 3.82 -19.67 -2.79
CA GLY A 131 2.93 -20.84 -2.75
C GLY A 131 3.60 -22.16 -3.14
N PRO A 132 2.80 -23.18 -3.51
CA PRO A 132 3.31 -24.47 -4.00
C PRO A 132 4.04 -24.35 -5.33
N ARG A 133 5.20 -25.01 -5.49
CA ARG A 133 5.99 -24.92 -6.73
C ARG A 133 5.18 -25.32 -7.98
N ALA A 134 4.26 -26.27 -7.83
CA ALA A 134 3.39 -26.75 -8.91
C ALA A 134 2.44 -25.69 -9.48
N THR A 135 2.15 -24.60 -8.75
CA THR A 135 1.28 -23.51 -9.20
C THR A 135 2.02 -22.20 -9.41
N SER A 136 3.36 -22.23 -9.38
CA SER A 136 4.19 -21.06 -9.71
C SER A 136 3.86 -20.52 -11.10
N PRO A 137 3.87 -19.18 -11.30
CA PRO A 137 3.67 -18.59 -12.61
C PRO A 137 4.74 -19.01 -13.61
N ASP A 138 4.43 -18.90 -14.91
CA ASP A 138 5.35 -19.17 -16.01
C ASP A 138 6.51 -18.16 -15.98
N LEU A 139 7.66 -18.63 -15.48
CA LEU A 139 8.85 -17.80 -15.33
C LEU A 139 9.34 -17.25 -16.67
N GLY A 140 9.23 -18.01 -17.76
CA GLY A 140 9.66 -17.56 -19.09
C GLY A 140 8.87 -16.32 -19.54
N LYS A 141 7.55 -16.34 -19.35
CA LYS A 141 6.68 -15.18 -19.65
C LYS A 141 6.97 -13.99 -18.73
N LEU A 142 7.23 -14.23 -17.44
CA LEU A 142 7.60 -13.18 -16.50
C LEU A 142 8.94 -12.52 -16.87
N VAL A 143 9.96 -13.30 -17.24
CA VAL A 143 11.24 -12.79 -17.72
C VAL A 143 11.06 -11.92 -18.96
N GLN A 144 10.25 -12.36 -19.93
CA GLN A 144 9.95 -11.57 -21.13
C GLN A 144 9.27 -10.24 -20.77
N PHE A 145 8.25 -10.28 -19.90
CA PHE A 145 7.54 -9.07 -19.49
C PHE A 145 8.44 -8.10 -18.72
N SER A 146 9.20 -8.62 -17.75
CA SER A 146 10.16 -7.87 -16.94
C SER A 146 11.24 -7.21 -17.80
N THR A 147 11.78 -7.95 -18.79
CA THR A 147 12.74 -7.42 -19.75
C THR A 147 12.14 -6.29 -20.59
N PHE A 148 10.88 -6.43 -21.01
CA PHE A 148 10.18 -5.40 -21.77
C PHE A 148 10.01 -4.12 -20.94
N ILE A 149 9.43 -4.20 -19.73
CA ILE A 149 9.14 -3.03 -18.90
C ILE A 149 10.42 -2.33 -18.41
N LYS A 150 11.50 -3.08 -18.15
CA LYS A 150 12.82 -2.51 -17.79
C LYS A 150 13.35 -1.55 -18.86
N ASN A 151 13.07 -1.83 -20.13
CA ASN A 151 13.54 -1.01 -21.25
C ASN A 151 12.65 0.22 -21.52
N LEU A 152 11.54 0.37 -20.78
CA LEU A 152 10.69 1.56 -20.86
C LEU A 152 11.23 2.68 -19.97
N ASN A 153 10.87 3.92 -20.32
CA ASN A 153 11.31 5.09 -19.57
C ASN A 153 10.16 5.59 -18.69
N VAL A 154 10.33 5.48 -17.37
CA VAL A 154 9.30 5.88 -16.40
C VAL A 154 8.95 7.38 -16.44
N LYS A 155 9.82 8.22 -17.02
CA LYS A 155 9.60 9.66 -17.22
C LYS A 155 8.93 10.01 -18.55
N LYS A 156 8.56 9.01 -19.35
CA LYS A 156 7.84 9.21 -20.61
C LYS A 156 6.44 8.62 -20.48
N LEU A 157 5.42 9.48 -20.61
CA LEU A 157 4.03 9.08 -20.40
C LEU A 157 3.62 7.91 -21.30
N ASP A 158 4.05 7.90 -22.57
CA ASP A 158 3.74 6.85 -23.56
C ASP A 158 4.28 5.45 -23.19
N SER A 159 5.18 5.36 -22.21
CA SER A 159 5.60 4.08 -21.63
C SER A 159 4.45 3.33 -20.94
N GLY A 160 3.48 4.04 -20.35
CA GLY A 160 2.35 3.42 -19.66
C GLY A 160 1.47 2.63 -20.64
N LYS A 161 1.14 3.25 -21.78
CA LYS A 161 0.40 2.59 -22.87
C LYS A 161 1.19 1.40 -23.43
N LYS A 162 2.50 1.52 -23.62
CA LYS A 162 3.34 0.39 -24.08
C LYS A 162 3.29 -0.79 -23.12
N ALA A 163 3.31 -0.55 -21.81
CA ALA A 163 3.17 -1.60 -20.80
C ALA A 163 1.79 -2.27 -20.85
N TRP A 164 0.71 -1.48 -20.94
CA TRP A 164 -0.66 -1.98 -21.09
C TRP A 164 -0.87 -2.78 -22.38
N ASP A 165 -0.32 -2.30 -23.50
CA ASP A 165 -0.38 -2.96 -24.79
C ASP A 165 0.35 -4.30 -24.75
N TYR A 166 1.53 -4.36 -24.09
CA TYR A 166 2.26 -5.61 -23.90
C TYR A 166 1.44 -6.64 -23.13
N VAL A 167 0.84 -6.25 -22.00
CA VAL A 167 -0.01 -7.14 -21.19
C VAL A 167 -1.20 -7.63 -22.03
N SER A 168 -1.86 -6.73 -22.75
CA SER A 168 -3.04 -7.06 -23.56
C SER A 168 -2.71 -8.00 -24.72
N GLN A 169 -1.51 -7.89 -25.30
CA GLN A 169 -1.10 -8.69 -26.46
C GLN A 169 -0.48 -10.03 -26.06
N ASN A 170 0.34 -10.05 -25.01
CA ASN A 170 1.19 -11.19 -24.67
C ASN A 170 0.71 -11.95 -23.43
N LEU A 171 -0.09 -11.31 -22.57
CA LEU A 171 -0.56 -11.85 -21.29
C LEU A 171 -2.08 -11.83 -21.14
N SER A 172 -2.84 -11.67 -22.25
CA SER A 172 -4.30 -11.64 -22.24
C SER A 172 -4.93 -12.89 -21.62
N GLY A 173 -4.32 -14.06 -21.83
CA GLY A 173 -4.71 -15.35 -21.28
C GLY A 173 -4.11 -15.70 -19.92
N ALA A 174 -3.42 -14.78 -19.25
CA ALA A 174 -2.93 -15.00 -17.89
C ALA A 174 -4.11 -15.23 -16.92
N GLN A 175 -3.98 -16.25 -16.06
CA GLN A 175 -4.97 -16.64 -15.07
C GLN A 175 -4.26 -17.08 -13.78
N GLY A 176 -4.97 -17.02 -12.65
CA GLY A 176 -4.45 -17.38 -11.34
C GLY A 176 -3.15 -16.64 -11.02
N THR A 177 -2.14 -17.39 -10.60
CA THR A 177 -0.84 -16.87 -10.16
C THR A 177 -0.09 -16.10 -11.25
N MET A 178 -0.34 -16.43 -12.53
CA MET A 178 0.22 -15.65 -13.64
C MET A 178 -0.44 -14.27 -13.76
N ALA A 179 -1.74 -14.16 -13.51
CA ALA A 179 -2.44 -12.89 -13.50
C ALA A 179 -1.98 -12.03 -12.30
N ASP A 180 -1.82 -12.64 -11.12
CA ASP A 180 -1.29 -11.97 -9.91
C ASP A 180 0.09 -11.36 -10.16
N ALA A 181 1.04 -12.17 -10.67
CA ALA A 181 2.40 -11.70 -10.94
C ALA A 181 2.43 -10.61 -12.03
N SER A 182 1.57 -10.72 -13.05
CA SER A 182 1.44 -9.71 -14.10
C SER A 182 0.88 -8.39 -13.57
N PHE A 183 -0.11 -8.46 -12.69
CA PHE A 183 -0.68 -7.31 -11.99
C PHE A 183 0.39 -6.61 -11.15
N ILE A 184 1.12 -7.34 -10.31
CA ILE A 184 2.16 -6.77 -9.42
C ILE A 184 3.24 -6.05 -10.23
N LEU A 185 3.73 -6.67 -11.31
CA LEU A 185 4.77 -6.07 -12.14
C LEU A 185 4.27 -4.83 -12.90
N LEU A 186 3.05 -4.86 -13.45
CA LEU A 186 2.47 -3.72 -14.14
C LEU A 186 2.17 -2.57 -13.18
N GLU A 187 1.49 -2.84 -12.07
CA GLU A 187 1.12 -1.85 -11.07
C GLU A 187 2.37 -1.16 -10.52
N ARG A 188 3.41 -1.93 -10.15
CA ARG A 188 4.67 -1.35 -9.69
C ARG A 188 5.35 -0.47 -10.75
N PHE A 189 5.31 -0.87 -12.01
CA PHE A 189 5.83 -0.05 -13.10
C PHE A 189 5.07 1.28 -13.23
N LEU A 190 3.73 1.24 -13.19
CA LEU A 190 2.89 2.43 -13.25
C LEU A 190 3.06 3.32 -12.01
N PHE A 191 3.23 2.74 -10.82
CA PHE A 191 3.51 3.48 -9.60
C PHE A 191 4.87 4.20 -9.65
N ARG A 192 5.89 3.56 -10.23
CA ARG A 192 7.16 4.26 -10.52
C ARG A 192 6.99 5.40 -11.50
N MET A 193 6.13 5.22 -12.51
CA MET A 193 5.82 6.29 -13.46
C MET A 193 5.11 7.46 -12.76
N GLU A 194 4.16 7.18 -11.88
CA GLU A 194 3.48 8.19 -11.04
C GLU A 194 4.49 9.00 -10.20
N THR A 195 5.36 8.30 -9.48
CA THR A 195 6.26 8.90 -8.48
C THR A 195 7.55 9.50 -9.06
N GLU A 196 8.11 8.91 -10.12
CA GLU A 196 9.38 9.34 -10.73
C GLU A 196 9.18 10.17 -12.01
N GLY A 197 7.96 10.18 -12.57
CA GLY A 197 7.68 10.71 -13.92
C GLY A 197 7.35 12.20 -14.00
N ASN A 198 7.06 12.86 -12.87
CA ASN A 198 6.67 14.28 -12.78
C ASN A 198 5.49 14.65 -13.70
N PHE A 199 4.53 13.75 -13.88
CA PHE A 199 3.41 13.97 -14.80
C PHE A 199 2.42 15.04 -14.33
N TYR A 200 2.48 15.47 -13.07
CA TYR A 200 1.77 16.64 -12.57
C TYR A 200 2.17 17.94 -13.32
N GLU A 201 3.40 18.06 -13.85
CA GLU A 201 3.79 19.22 -14.67
C GLU A 201 2.98 19.33 -15.98
N MET A 202 2.36 18.23 -16.41
CA MET A 202 1.46 18.23 -17.57
C MET A 202 0.06 18.71 -17.20
N THR A 203 -0.42 18.38 -16.00
CA THR A 203 -1.74 18.82 -15.49
C THR A 203 -1.73 20.29 -15.09
N GLU A 204 -0.60 20.84 -14.64
CA GLU A 204 -0.43 22.29 -14.37
C GLU A 204 -0.65 23.17 -15.62
N LYS A 205 -0.42 22.63 -16.82
CA LYS A 205 -0.59 23.35 -18.09
C LYS A 205 -2.05 23.37 -18.55
N VAL A 206 -2.92 22.57 -17.93
CA VAL A 206 -4.34 22.51 -18.25
C VAL A 206 -5.05 23.68 -17.57
N LYS A 207 -5.91 24.37 -18.33
CA LYS A 207 -6.76 25.45 -17.80
C LYS A 207 -8.01 24.86 -17.16
N TRP A 208 -7.86 24.37 -15.93
CA TRP A 208 -8.94 23.80 -15.13
C TRP A 208 -10.05 24.82 -14.85
N GLN A 209 -11.28 24.33 -14.85
CA GLN A 209 -12.47 25.04 -14.36
C GLN A 209 -12.82 24.54 -12.96
N ASP A 210 -13.52 25.34 -12.15
CA ASP A 210 -13.93 24.91 -10.80
C ASP A 210 -14.76 23.61 -10.82
N ALA A 211 -15.62 23.47 -11.83
CA ALA A 211 -16.39 22.25 -12.04
C ALA A 211 -15.53 21.00 -12.35
N ASP A 212 -14.28 21.17 -12.80
CA ASP A 212 -13.36 20.06 -13.01
C ASP A 212 -12.85 19.51 -11.69
N TYR A 213 -12.48 20.38 -10.75
CA TYR A 213 -12.04 19.96 -9.41
C TYR A 213 -13.14 19.16 -8.72
N GLU A 214 -14.37 19.68 -8.71
CA GLU A 214 -15.52 18.97 -8.12
C GLU A 214 -15.80 17.62 -8.82
N ALA A 215 -15.66 17.56 -10.14
CA ALA A 215 -15.85 16.32 -10.88
C ALA A 215 -14.75 15.29 -10.63
N ILE A 216 -13.48 15.74 -10.46
CA ILE A 216 -12.35 14.85 -10.15
C ILE A 216 -12.51 14.29 -8.74
N ASP A 217 -12.78 15.15 -7.75
CA ASP A 217 -13.03 14.77 -6.35
C ASP A 217 -14.17 13.74 -6.22
N LYS A 218 -15.24 13.91 -7.00
CA LYS A 218 -16.39 12.98 -7.01
C LYS A 218 -16.20 11.74 -7.89
N GLU A 219 -15.02 11.55 -8.49
CA GLU A 219 -14.74 10.49 -9.47
C GLU A 219 -15.71 10.45 -10.67
N THR A 220 -16.18 11.62 -11.12
CA THR A 220 -17.12 11.77 -12.24
C THR A 220 -16.53 12.53 -13.44
N PHE A 221 -15.26 12.94 -13.35
CA PHE A 221 -14.58 13.68 -14.39
C PHE A 221 -14.43 12.87 -15.70
N ASP A 222 -14.85 13.44 -16.83
CA ASP A 222 -14.61 12.83 -18.14
C ASP A 222 -13.16 13.04 -18.57
N MET A 223 -12.37 11.98 -18.48
CA MET A 223 -10.97 11.98 -18.91
C MET A 223 -10.79 12.36 -20.39
N ASN A 224 -11.81 12.31 -21.24
CA ASN A 224 -11.71 12.77 -22.63
C ASN A 224 -11.82 14.29 -22.82
N LYS A 225 -12.17 15.04 -21.75
CA LYS A 225 -12.42 16.48 -21.82
C LYS A 225 -11.23 17.28 -22.35
N TYR A 226 -10.00 16.91 -21.94
CA TYR A 226 -8.78 17.55 -22.41
C TYR A 226 -7.85 16.54 -23.11
N PRO A 227 -7.05 16.97 -24.12
CA PRO A 227 -6.06 16.09 -24.73
C PRO A 227 -5.07 15.49 -23.71
N THR A 228 -4.65 16.27 -22.72
CA THR A 228 -3.74 15.81 -21.65
C THR A 228 -4.38 14.71 -20.81
N THR A 229 -5.62 14.89 -20.37
CA THR A 229 -6.32 13.92 -19.52
C THR A 229 -6.61 12.64 -20.29
N LYS A 230 -6.96 12.75 -21.58
CA LYS A 230 -7.14 11.58 -22.44
C LYS A 230 -5.86 10.77 -22.54
N SER A 231 -4.73 11.45 -22.75
CA SER A 231 -3.42 10.81 -22.79
C SER A 231 -3.06 10.14 -21.46
N MET A 232 -3.37 10.75 -20.31
CA MET A 232 -3.16 10.13 -19.00
C MET A 232 -3.96 8.83 -18.85
N ALA A 233 -5.26 8.84 -19.19
CA ALA A 233 -6.12 7.66 -19.12
C ALA A 233 -5.65 6.52 -20.03
N GLU A 234 -5.21 6.84 -21.26
CA GLU A 234 -4.62 5.86 -22.19
C GLU A 234 -3.37 5.19 -21.60
N ASN A 235 -2.61 5.92 -20.79
CA ASN A 235 -1.37 5.45 -20.18
C ASN A 235 -1.55 4.84 -18.78
N GLY A 236 -2.78 4.73 -18.28
CA GLY A 236 -3.10 4.01 -17.03
C GLY A 236 -3.24 4.90 -15.80
N PHE A 237 -3.48 6.19 -15.98
CA PHE A 237 -3.65 7.14 -14.88
C PHE A 237 -5.07 7.72 -14.85
N ARG A 238 -5.60 7.87 -13.65
CA ARG A 238 -6.74 8.76 -13.34
C ARG A 238 -6.20 10.04 -12.69
N LEU A 239 -7.08 10.95 -12.32
CA LEU A 239 -6.71 12.19 -11.64
C LEU A 239 -7.21 12.20 -10.21
N GLU A 240 -6.47 12.90 -9.36
CA GLU A 240 -6.88 13.31 -8.03
C GLU A 240 -6.63 14.80 -7.84
N THR A 241 -7.24 15.35 -6.79
CA THR A 241 -7.04 16.72 -6.33
C THR A 241 -6.48 16.72 -4.92
N GLY A 242 -5.58 17.68 -4.64
CA GLY A 242 -5.04 17.90 -3.30
C GLY A 242 -4.26 19.20 -3.26
N GLU A 243 -4.39 19.95 -2.16
CA GLU A 243 -3.74 21.27 -1.97
C GLU A 243 -3.98 22.26 -3.13
N GLY A 244 -5.14 22.18 -3.79
CA GLY A 244 -5.48 23.03 -4.95
C GLY A 244 -4.82 22.62 -6.27
N MET A 245 -4.17 21.46 -6.31
CA MET A 245 -3.52 20.90 -7.49
C MET A 245 -4.32 19.72 -8.05
N VAL A 246 -4.22 19.49 -9.36
CA VAL A 246 -4.67 18.25 -10.02
C VAL A 246 -3.43 17.44 -10.37
N PHE A 247 -3.37 16.17 -9.99
CA PHE A 247 -2.24 15.30 -10.29
C PHE A 247 -2.70 13.90 -10.74
N PRO A 248 -1.92 13.22 -11.60
CA PRO A 248 -2.24 11.87 -12.03
C PRO A 248 -1.84 10.85 -10.96
N VAL A 249 -2.69 9.85 -10.76
CA VAL A 249 -2.43 8.65 -9.94
C VAL A 249 -2.76 7.39 -10.73
N VAL A 250 -2.16 6.26 -10.36
CA VAL A 250 -2.44 4.95 -10.99
C VAL A 250 -3.94 4.65 -10.94
N ASP A 251 -4.51 4.28 -12.08
CA ASP A 251 -5.91 3.89 -12.18
C ASP A 251 -6.11 2.44 -11.70
N TRP A 252 -6.31 2.29 -10.39
CA TRP A 252 -6.60 1.00 -9.77
C TRP A 252 -7.92 0.39 -10.24
N ALA A 253 -8.92 1.18 -10.64
CA ALA A 253 -10.16 0.65 -11.19
C ALA A 253 -9.90 -0.03 -12.56
N LYS A 254 -9.06 0.58 -13.40
CA LYS A 254 -8.60 -0.02 -14.66
C LYS A 254 -7.77 -1.28 -14.44
N LEU A 255 -6.88 -1.29 -13.44
CA LEU A 255 -6.16 -2.50 -13.03
C LEU A 255 -7.13 -3.60 -12.56
N GLY A 256 -8.10 -3.26 -11.71
CA GLY A 256 -9.13 -4.19 -11.25
C GLY A 256 -9.94 -4.80 -12.38
N ALA A 257 -10.40 -3.96 -13.32
CA ALA A 257 -11.14 -4.43 -14.49
C ALA A 257 -10.32 -5.41 -15.36
N ALA A 258 -9.01 -5.23 -15.44
CA ALA A 258 -8.12 -6.09 -16.23
C ALA A 258 -7.76 -7.41 -15.55
N PHE A 259 -7.62 -7.41 -14.22
CA PHE A 259 -6.99 -8.52 -13.48
C PHE A 259 -7.90 -9.20 -12.45
N ALA A 260 -8.83 -8.52 -11.79
CA ALA A 260 -9.53 -9.06 -10.61
C ALA A 260 -10.26 -10.38 -10.90
N THR A 261 -10.90 -10.52 -12.07
CA THR A 261 -11.59 -11.76 -12.46
C THR A 261 -10.65 -12.89 -12.91
N LYS A 262 -9.38 -12.57 -13.17
CA LYS A 262 -8.34 -13.49 -13.62
C LYS A 262 -7.39 -13.92 -12.50
N ALA A 263 -7.31 -13.11 -11.46
CA ALA A 263 -6.43 -13.28 -10.31
C ALA A 263 -6.81 -14.50 -9.45
N THR A 264 -5.91 -14.91 -8.57
CA THR A 264 -6.27 -15.84 -7.50
C THR A 264 -7.30 -15.21 -6.56
N PRO A 265 -8.11 -16.00 -5.82
CA PRO A 265 -9.12 -15.44 -4.93
C PRO A 265 -8.57 -14.42 -3.90
N PRO A 266 -7.43 -14.65 -3.21
CA PRO A 266 -6.87 -13.66 -2.29
C PRO A 266 -6.45 -12.36 -2.99
N MET A 267 -5.82 -12.46 -4.17
CA MET A 267 -5.40 -11.28 -4.94
C MET A 267 -6.61 -10.49 -5.47
N LYS A 268 -7.65 -11.17 -5.94
CA LYS A 268 -8.92 -10.53 -6.33
C LYS A 268 -9.48 -9.71 -5.16
N THR A 269 -9.62 -10.31 -3.99
CA THR A 269 -10.16 -9.66 -2.79
C THR A 269 -9.30 -8.47 -2.36
N TYR A 270 -7.97 -8.59 -2.42
CA TYR A 270 -7.05 -7.48 -2.17
C TYR A 270 -7.26 -6.32 -3.14
N ILE A 271 -7.36 -6.59 -4.46
CA ILE A 271 -7.57 -5.57 -5.48
C ILE A 271 -8.91 -4.86 -5.29
N GLU A 272 -9.99 -5.62 -5.06
CA GLU A 272 -11.33 -5.07 -4.86
C GLU A 272 -11.40 -4.19 -3.60
N GLN A 273 -10.79 -4.62 -2.49
CA GLN A 273 -10.69 -3.80 -1.29
C GLN A 273 -9.86 -2.53 -1.51
N SER A 274 -8.72 -2.65 -2.19
CA SER A 274 -7.86 -1.49 -2.47
C SER A 274 -8.57 -0.44 -3.32
N ILE A 275 -9.37 -0.87 -4.30
CA ILE A 275 -10.19 0.04 -5.13
C ILE A 275 -11.26 0.72 -4.28
N LEU A 276 -11.96 -0.05 -3.43
CA LEU A 276 -13.00 0.49 -2.54
C LEU A 276 -12.43 1.57 -1.62
N GLU A 277 -11.30 1.27 -0.96
CA GLU A 277 -10.71 2.18 0.02
C GLU A 277 -10.13 3.44 -0.59
N GLN A 278 -9.54 3.34 -1.80
CA GLN A 278 -9.07 4.51 -2.55
C GLN A 278 -10.23 5.42 -2.94
N LYS A 279 -11.32 4.85 -3.46
CA LYS A 279 -12.51 5.59 -3.85
C LYS A 279 -13.14 6.35 -2.69
N GLU A 280 -13.19 5.72 -1.53
CA GLU A 280 -13.83 6.32 -0.36
C GLU A 280 -13.00 7.45 0.26
N GLY A 281 -11.68 7.50 0.03
CA GLY A 281 -10.79 8.57 0.50
C GLY A 281 -10.84 8.80 2.01
N MET A 282 -9.92 8.19 2.78
CA MET A 282 -9.94 8.32 4.24
C MET A 282 -9.34 9.65 4.77
N TRP A 283 -8.50 10.31 3.97
CA TRP A 283 -7.58 11.34 4.43
C TRP A 283 -7.79 12.66 3.69
N ASP A 284 -7.92 13.74 4.45
CA ASP A 284 -7.85 15.11 3.92
C ASP A 284 -7.25 16.05 4.98
N ASP A 285 -6.32 16.91 4.58
CA ASP A 285 -5.62 17.90 5.42
C ASP A 285 -5.24 17.36 6.82
N GLY A 286 -4.59 16.19 6.90
CA GLY A 286 -4.16 15.59 8.18
C GLY A 286 -5.31 15.15 9.11
N GLY A 287 -6.54 15.08 8.59
CA GLY A 287 -7.74 14.61 9.28
C GLY A 287 -8.30 13.32 8.66
N ILE A 288 -9.06 12.59 9.47
CA ILE A 288 -9.84 11.44 9.03
C ILE A 288 -11.21 11.97 8.62
N VAL A 289 -11.56 11.85 7.32
CA VAL A 289 -12.81 12.42 6.76
C VAL A 289 -13.95 11.43 6.62
N ILE A 290 -13.70 10.15 6.92
CA ILE A 290 -14.72 9.11 7.02
C ILE A 290 -15.11 8.86 8.49
N PRO A 291 -16.28 8.27 8.78
CA PRO A 291 -16.64 7.87 10.14
C PRO A 291 -15.59 6.94 10.77
N LEU A 292 -15.24 7.16 12.05
CA LEU A 292 -14.26 6.32 12.75
C LEU A 292 -14.70 4.84 12.83
N GLU A 293 -15.99 4.57 12.85
CA GLU A 293 -16.51 3.19 12.76
C GLU A 293 -16.16 2.51 11.44
N GLN A 294 -16.07 3.26 10.34
CA GLN A 294 -15.61 2.74 9.05
C GLN A 294 -14.10 2.45 9.09
N VAL A 295 -13.30 3.28 9.79
CA VAL A 295 -11.88 2.98 10.06
C VAL A 295 -11.75 1.67 10.85
N ALA A 296 -12.58 1.47 11.88
CA ALA A 296 -12.63 0.23 12.65
C ALA A 296 -13.02 -0.99 11.81
N ASP A 297 -14.03 -0.86 10.94
CA ASP A 297 -14.45 -1.94 10.05
C ASP A 297 -13.34 -2.30 9.05
N ARG A 298 -12.63 -1.32 8.49
CA ARG A 298 -11.45 -1.57 7.63
C ARG A 298 -10.31 -2.25 8.39
N ALA A 299 -10.01 -1.79 9.62
CA ALA A 299 -8.97 -2.41 10.45
C ALA A 299 -9.25 -3.89 10.71
N ALA A 300 -10.50 -4.21 11.07
CA ALA A 300 -10.95 -5.58 11.30
C ALA A 300 -10.93 -6.42 10.02
N TRP A 301 -11.25 -5.81 8.87
CA TRP A 301 -11.17 -6.47 7.58
C TRP A 301 -9.74 -6.88 7.23
N TRP A 302 -8.77 -5.96 7.37
CA TRP A 302 -7.36 -6.25 7.09
C TRP A 302 -6.77 -7.27 8.06
N GLU A 303 -7.14 -7.21 9.35
CA GLU A 303 -6.78 -8.24 10.32
C GLU A 303 -7.28 -9.63 9.87
N LYS A 304 -8.57 -9.75 9.53
CA LYS A 304 -9.15 -11.01 9.07
C LYS A 304 -8.49 -11.51 7.78
N PHE A 305 -8.19 -10.62 6.83
CA PHE A 305 -7.51 -10.97 5.59
C PHE A 305 -6.11 -11.52 5.86
N ASN A 306 -5.33 -10.83 6.71
CA ASN A 306 -3.97 -11.22 7.07
C ASN A 306 -3.93 -12.56 7.83
N ASP A 307 -4.90 -12.80 8.71
CA ASP A 307 -5.04 -14.09 9.42
C ASP A 307 -5.35 -15.26 8.48
N ALA A 308 -6.21 -15.03 7.48
CA ALA A 308 -6.56 -16.04 6.48
C ALA A 308 -5.43 -16.29 5.46
N HIS A 309 -4.64 -15.25 5.18
CA HIS A 309 -3.60 -15.24 4.15
C HIS A 309 -2.25 -14.75 4.69
N PRO A 310 -1.66 -15.42 5.70
CA PRO A 310 -0.42 -14.95 6.35
C PRO A 310 0.80 -14.92 5.42
N PHE A 311 0.72 -15.61 4.28
CA PHE A 311 1.74 -15.68 3.25
C PHE A 311 1.29 -15.02 1.93
N PHE A 312 0.31 -14.12 1.99
CA PHE A 312 -0.09 -13.34 0.83
C PHE A 312 1.13 -12.66 0.20
N VAL A 313 1.19 -12.62 -1.13
CA VAL A 313 2.37 -12.12 -1.85
C VAL A 313 2.67 -10.64 -1.57
N ARG A 314 1.65 -9.85 -1.20
CA ARG A 314 1.79 -8.45 -0.76
C ARG A 314 1.55 -8.29 0.75
N ASN A 315 2.00 -9.25 1.55
CA ASN A 315 1.72 -9.27 2.99
C ASN A 315 2.26 -8.03 3.73
N GLU A 316 3.39 -7.48 3.29
CA GLU A 316 3.96 -6.27 3.88
C GLU A 316 2.99 -5.10 3.74
N GLU A 317 2.43 -4.89 2.54
CA GLU A 317 1.44 -3.85 2.28
C GLU A 317 0.16 -4.07 3.10
N THR A 318 -0.37 -5.30 3.15
CA THR A 318 -1.62 -5.58 3.88
C THR A 318 -1.45 -5.52 5.40
N GLN A 319 -0.27 -5.89 5.93
CA GLN A 319 0.08 -5.69 7.34
C GLN A 319 0.27 -4.21 7.66
N ASN A 320 0.84 -3.43 6.74
CA ASN A 320 0.95 -1.99 6.91
C ASN A 320 -0.43 -1.32 6.95
N SER A 321 -1.37 -1.72 6.10
CA SER A 321 -2.77 -1.23 6.16
C SER A 321 -3.42 -1.55 7.50
N GLN A 322 -3.32 -2.79 7.98
CA GLN A 322 -3.84 -3.19 9.30
C GLN A 322 -3.24 -2.34 10.43
N ARG A 323 -1.90 -2.24 10.49
CA ARG A 323 -1.20 -1.48 11.55
C ARG A 323 -1.52 0.00 11.50
N SER A 324 -1.56 0.60 10.30
CA SER A 324 -1.87 2.03 10.13
C SER A 324 -3.28 2.35 10.62
N LEU A 325 -4.27 1.51 10.29
CA LEU A 325 -5.66 1.72 10.74
C LEU A 325 -5.81 1.52 12.25
N LEU A 326 -5.14 0.51 12.81
CA LEU A 326 -5.08 0.33 14.27
C LEU A 326 -4.44 1.55 14.93
N PHE A 327 -3.31 2.02 14.42
CA PHE A 327 -2.66 3.23 14.91
C PHE A 327 -3.62 4.43 14.90
N MET A 328 -4.42 4.62 13.85
CA MET A 328 -5.39 5.72 13.82
C MET A 328 -6.50 5.60 14.87
N LEU A 329 -6.92 4.39 15.21
CA LEU A 329 -7.90 4.17 16.28
C LEU A 329 -7.33 4.37 17.68
N ILE A 330 -6.01 4.24 17.85
CA ILE A 330 -5.32 4.41 19.15
C ILE A 330 -4.79 5.84 19.32
N CYS A 331 -4.22 6.41 18.28
CA CYS A 331 -3.47 7.67 18.32
C CYS A 331 -4.20 8.85 17.66
N GLY A 332 -5.19 8.58 16.80
CA GLY A 332 -5.87 9.59 16.01
C GLY A 332 -4.97 10.25 14.98
N ALA A 333 -5.45 11.37 14.45
CA ALA A 333 -4.74 12.21 13.48
C ALA A 333 -4.66 13.66 13.96
N ASP A 334 -3.86 14.49 13.28
CA ASP A 334 -3.64 15.89 13.67
C ASP A 334 -4.95 16.68 13.74
N ASN A 335 -5.79 16.56 12.69
CA ASN A 335 -7.10 17.20 12.62
C ASN A 335 -8.26 16.29 13.06
N THR A 336 -7.95 15.12 13.62
CA THR A 336 -8.92 14.21 14.26
C THR A 336 -8.31 13.59 15.52
N PRO A 337 -8.01 14.41 16.54
CA PRO A 337 -7.23 13.96 17.68
C PRO A 337 -8.07 13.13 18.66
N VAL A 338 -7.44 12.13 19.29
CA VAL A 338 -8.03 11.36 20.38
C VAL A 338 -8.34 12.26 21.58
N PHE A 339 -7.45 13.20 21.88
CA PHE A 339 -7.56 14.11 23.02
C PHE A 339 -7.78 15.54 22.56
N THR A 340 -8.79 16.20 23.12
CA THR A 340 -9.10 17.60 22.80
C THR A 340 -8.04 18.53 23.39
N SER A 341 -7.67 19.57 22.65
CA SER A 341 -6.60 20.51 23.04
C SER A 341 -6.95 21.37 24.26
N GLU A 342 -8.23 21.55 24.56
CA GLU A 342 -8.68 22.43 25.64
C GLU A 342 -8.42 21.84 27.03
N ASN A 343 -8.58 20.52 27.20
CA ASN A 343 -8.51 19.87 28.52
C ASN A 343 -7.68 18.57 28.52
N GLU A 344 -7.05 18.22 27.40
CA GLU A 344 -6.36 16.94 27.18
C GLU A 344 -7.25 15.72 27.49
N THR A 345 -8.56 15.89 27.30
CA THR A 345 -9.56 14.85 27.57
C THR A 345 -9.90 14.09 26.31
N VAL A 346 -10.15 12.79 26.44
CA VAL A 346 -10.58 11.96 25.31
C VAL A 346 -11.88 12.49 24.70
N SER A 347 -11.92 12.58 23.38
CA SER A 347 -13.08 13.07 22.62
C SER A 347 -14.22 12.06 22.61
N GLU A 348 -15.45 12.56 22.46
CA GLU A 348 -16.65 11.71 22.41
C GLU A 348 -16.64 10.77 21.20
N ASP A 349 -16.10 11.21 20.06
CA ASP A 349 -15.98 10.38 18.85
C ASP A 349 -15.10 9.16 19.10
N PHE A 350 -13.98 9.33 19.80
CA PHE A 350 -13.10 8.21 20.14
C PHE A 350 -13.70 7.28 21.20
N LYS A 351 -14.41 7.81 22.22
CA LYS A 351 -15.17 6.96 23.14
C LYS A 351 -16.20 6.11 22.41
N LYS A 352 -16.91 6.72 21.44
CA LYS A 352 -17.93 6.04 20.64
C LYS A 352 -17.33 4.92 19.78
N VAL A 353 -16.27 5.20 19.02
CA VAL A 353 -15.66 4.17 18.18
C VAL A 353 -15.01 3.05 19.01
N TRP A 354 -14.41 3.37 20.17
CA TRP A 354 -13.88 2.34 21.05
C TRP A 354 -14.99 1.43 21.59
N GLY A 355 -16.13 2.00 21.98
CA GLY A 355 -17.32 1.23 22.35
C GLY A 355 -17.83 0.35 21.20
N TYR A 356 -17.86 0.88 19.98
CA TYR A 356 -18.23 0.13 18.78
C TYR A 356 -17.30 -1.06 18.53
N VAL A 357 -15.98 -0.85 18.63
CA VAL A 357 -14.98 -1.93 18.50
C VAL A 357 -15.17 -2.99 19.58
N GLN A 358 -15.41 -2.61 20.83
CA GLN A 358 -15.67 -3.56 21.91
C GLN A 358 -16.98 -4.34 21.70
N GLN A 359 -17.99 -3.75 21.06
CA GLN A 359 -19.24 -4.43 20.78
C GLN A 359 -19.10 -5.46 19.64
N LYS A 360 -18.40 -5.09 18.56
CA LYS A 360 -18.37 -5.86 17.31
C LYS A 360 -17.14 -6.77 17.18
N TYR A 361 -16.01 -6.39 17.77
CA TYR A 361 -14.69 -6.97 17.52
C TYR A 361 -13.90 -7.35 18.79
N ALA A 362 -14.54 -7.47 19.96
CA ALA A 362 -13.84 -7.77 21.23
C ALA A 362 -12.90 -9.00 21.20
N GLY A 363 -13.19 -9.99 20.35
CA GLY A 363 -12.39 -11.22 20.23
C GLY A 363 -11.15 -11.12 19.35
N THR A 364 -10.93 -9.99 18.67
CA THR A 364 -9.84 -9.79 17.71
C THR A 364 -8.64 -9.07 18.35
N GLU A 365 -7.49 -9.02 17.67
CA GLU A 365 -6.33 -8.18 18.06
C GLU A 365 -6.71 -6.70 18.11
N LEU A 366 -7.45 -6.20 17.11
CA LEU A 366 -8.03 -4.86 17.13
C LEU A 366 -8.85 -4.61 18.40
N GLY A 367 -9.75 -5.53 18.74
CA GLY A 367 -10.56 -5.45 19.96
C GLY A 367 -9.73 -5.36 21.23
N ARG A 368 -8.70 -6.21 21.34
CA ARG A 368 -7.80 -6.24 22.50
C ARG A 368 -6.95 -4.97 22.61
N SER A 369 -6.38 -4.49 21.50
CA SER A 369 -5.56 -3.28 21.44
C SER A 369 -6.36 -2.02 21.79
N VAL A 370 -7.57 -1.88 21.22
CA VAL A 370 -8.47 -0.76 21.54
C VAL A 370 -8.95 -0.83 22.98
N LYS A 371 -9.19 -2.03 23.53
CA LYS A 371 -9.55 -2.22 24.93
C LYS A 371 -8.46 -1.75 25.87
N GLU A 372 -7.20 -2.11 25.60
CA GLU A 372 -6.04 -1.68 26.40
C GLU A 372 -5.98 -0.15 26.49
N MET A 373 -6.13 0.55 25.36
CA MET A 373 -6.14 2.01 25.32
C MET A 373 -7.34 2.60 26.07
N ALA A 374 -8.55 2.11 25.81
CA ALA A 374 -9.77 2.62 26.43
C ALA A 374 -9.77 2.46 27.96
N ASP A 375 -9.35 1.29 28.45
CA ASP A 375 -9.24 0.99 29.88
C ASP A 375 -8.17 1.88 30.55
N LEU A 376 -7.01 2.05 29.90
CA LEU A 376 -5.94 2.90 30.42
C LEU A 376 -6.39 4.37 30.51
N VAL A 377 -7.01 4.89 29.44
CA VAL A 377 -7.53 6.27 29.43
C VAL A 377 -8.59 6.45 30.51
N ALA A 378 -9.48 5.48 30.72
CA ALA A 378 -10.48 5.53 31.79
C ALA A 378 -9.83 5.54 33.18
N ALA A 379 -8.83 4.69 33.42
CA ALA A 379 -8.08 4.63 34.68
C ALA A 379 -7.33 5.93 34.99
N GLU A 380 -6.86 6.62 33.95
CA GLU A 380 -6.16 7.90 34.02
C GLU A 380 -7.11 9.11 34.02
N GLY A 381 -8.40 8.89 34.32
CA GLY A 381 -9.40 9.95 34.45
C GLY A 381 -9.82 10.60 33.14
N GLY A 382 -9.68 9.89 32.03
CA GLY A 382 -10.03 10.34 30.69
C GLY A 382 -8.98 11.28 30.06
N LYS A 383 -7.76 11.33 30.60
CA LYS A 383 -6.74 12.32 30.22
C LYS A 383 -5.54 11.71 29.51
N ARG A 384 -4.85 12.53 28.70
CA ARG A 384 -3.56 12.20 28.07
C ARG A 384 -2.40 12.28 29.07
N THR A 385 -2.28 11.30 29.97
CA THR A 385 -1.17 11.25 30.93
C THR A 385 0.10 10.65 30.31
N LYS A 386 1.25 10.76 30.99
CA LYS A 386 2.52 10.17 30.52
C LYS A 386 2.43 8.66 30.25
N THR A 387 1.59 7.94 31.02
CA THR A 387 1.37 6.50 30.82
C THR A 387 0.60 6.23 29.53
N VAL A 388 -0.44 7.03 29.25
CA VAL A 388 -1.18 6.99 27.99
C VAL A 388 -0.28 7.33 26.81
N GLU A 389 0.56 8.36 26.92
CA GLU A 389 1.52 8.72 25.88
C GLU A 389 2.56 7.63 25.64
N ALA A 390 2.99 6.92 26.69
CA ALA A 390 3.91 5.80 26.54
C ALA A 390 3.26 4.66 25.74
N LEU A 391 1.98 4.37 25.97
CA LEU A 391 1.24 3.41 25.16
C LEU A 391 1.12 3.87 23.71
N MET A 392 0.72 5.13 23.46
CA MET A 392 0.64 5.67 22.10
C MET A 392 1.99 5.60 21.36
N LYS A 393 3.10 5.89 22.04
CA LYS A 393 4.45 5.79 21.46
C LYS A 393 4.83 4.37 21.06
N ARG A 394 4.34 3.36 21.79
CA ARG A 394 4.58 1.95 21.43
C ARG A 394 4.01 1.65 20.04
N TYR A 395 2.78 2.07 19.78
CA TYR A 395 2.13 1.94 18.46
C TYR A 395 2.73 2.84 17.36
N MET A 396 3.56 3.84 17.69
CA MET A 396 4.32 4.61 16.71
C MET A 396 5.59 3.89 16.24
N THR A 397 6.05 2.89 17.00
CA THR A 397 7.35 2.22 16.80
C THR A 397 7.23 0.74 16.42
N GLU A 398 6.04 0.17 16.56
CA GLU A 398 5.66 -1.20 16.16
C GLU A 398 5.00 -1.19 14.77
#